data_AF-A0A414QCC9-F1
#
_entry.id   AF-A0A414QCC9-F1
#
_cell.length_a   1.000
_cell.length_b   1.000
_cell.length_c   1.000
_cell.angle_alpha   90.00
_cell.angle_beta   90.00
_cell.angle_gamma   90.00
#
_symmetry.space_group_name_H-M   'P 1'
#
loop_
_entity.id
_entity.type
_entity.pdbx_description
1 polymer ?
#
loop_
_entity_poly.entity_id
_entity_poly.type
_entity_poly.pdbx_seq_one_letter_code
_entity_poly.pdbx_strand_id
1 'polypeptide(L)' 'IAPGDAIFFDWDLDGVADHVGLVLGRDGSRVYTVEGNSGDACKIKSYDLNYQCIKGYGLMNW' A
#
# COMPACT_ATOMS: atom_id res chain seq x y z
N ILE A 1 -8.49 5.30 3.81
CA ILE A 1 -8.20 3.88 3.58
C ILE A 1 -9.51 3.16 3.32
N ALA A 2 -9.94 3.21 2.08
CA ALA A 2 -11.05 2.48 1.54
C ALA A 2 -10.54 1.58 0.40
N PRO A 3 -11.25 0.50 0.06
CA PRO A 3 -11.01 -0.23 -1.17
C PRO A 3 -10.97 0.74 -2.36
N GLY A 4 -9.96 0.60 -3.22
CA GLY A 4 -9.72 1.47 -4.37
C GLY A 4 -8.74 2.61 -4.11
N ASP A 5 -8.44 2.99 -2.87
CA ASP A 5 -7.39 3.97 -2.57
C ASP A 5 -6.03 3.47 -3.10
N ALA A 6 -5.19 4.38 -3.59
CA ALA A 6 -3.78 4.07 -3.81
C ALA A 6 -3.04 4.03 -2.46
N ILE A 7 -2.04 3.17 -2.34
CA ILE A 7 -1.10 3.15 -1.21
C ILE A 7 0.32 3.26 -1.75
N PHE A 8 1.13 4.11 -1.12
CA PHE A 8 2.51 4.37 -1.51
C PHE A 8 3.47 3.88 -0.43
N PHE A 9 4.60 3.32 -0.86
CA PHE A 9 5.65 2.85 0.03
C PHE A 9 6.96 3.62 -0.19
N ASP A 10 7.63 3.90 0.93
CA ASP A 10 8.96 4.51 1.05
C ASP A 10 9.83 3.49 1.77
N TRP A 11 10.49 2.63 1.01
CA TRP A 11 11.27 1.51 1.54
C TRP A 11 12.58 1.97 2.14
N ASP A 12 13.17 3.01 1.57
CA ASP A 12 14.45 3.57 2.01
C ASP A 12 14.31 4.65 3.10
N LEU A 13 13.07 5.07 3.40
CA LEU A 13 12.72 6.08 4.40
C LEU A 13 13.34 7.45 4.11
N ASP A 14 13.45 7.79 2.83
CA ASP A 14 14.14 9.00 2.34
C ASP A 14 13.20 10.15 1.96
N GLY A 15 11.89 9.94 2.06
CA GLY A 15 10.90 10.93 1.68
C GLY A 15 10.46 10.83 0.22
N VAL A 16 10.94 9.87 -0.57
CA VAL A 16 10.48 9.53 -1.92
C VAL A 16 9.58 8.28 -1.88
N ALA A 17 8.76 8.06 -2.91
CA ALA A 17 7.94 6.85 -3.01
C ALA A 17 8.59 5.87 -4.00
N ASP A 18 8.87 4.65 -3.55
CA ASP A 18 9.51 3.60 -4.35
C ASP A 18 8.47 2.69 -5.02
N HIS A 19 7.33 2.51 -4.37
CA HIS A 19 6.34 1.53 -4.78
C HIS A 19 4.92 2.03 -4.57
N VAL A 20 4.00 1.49 -5.36
CA VAL A 20 2.57 1.79 -5.30
C VAL A 20 1.76 0.52 -5.46
N GLY A 21 0.67 0.44 -4.72
CA GLY A 21 -0.35 -0.60 -4.85
C GLY A 21 -1.76 -0.03 -4.74
N LEU A 22 -2.75 -0.91 -4.82
CA LEU A 22 -4.15 -0.58 -4.57
C LEU A 22 -4.61 -1.22 -3.27
N VAL A 23 -5.36 -0.47 -2.48
CA VAL A 23 -6.02 -0.97 -1.28
C VAL A 23 -7.21 -1.84 -1.69
N LEU A 24 -7.24 -3.07 -1.19
CA LEU A 24 -8.40 -3.95 -1.28
C LEU A 24 -9.33 -3.79 -0.09
N GLY A 25 -8.77 -3.39 1.07
CA GLY A 25 -9.50 -3.20 2.32
C GLY A 25 -8.53 -3.16 3.50
N ARG A 26 -9.09 -3.08 4.71
CA ARG A 26 -8.32 -3.09 5.96
C ARG A 26 -9.16 -3.69 7.08
N ASP A 27 -8.49 -4.17 8.13
CA ASP A 27 -9.12 -4.50 9.41
C ASP A 27 -8.59 -3.61 10.56
N GLY A 28 -8.69 -4.04 11.81
CA GLY A 28 -8.24 -3.27 12.96
C GLY A 28 -6.72 -3.06 13.05
N SER A 29 -5.91 -3.88 12.38
CA SER A 29 -4.44 -3.85 12.49
C SER A 29 -3.72 -3.91 11.15
N ARG A 30 -4.37 -4.34 10.07
CA ARG A 30 -3.71 -4.52 8.77
C ARG A 30 -4.46 -3.85 7.63
N VAL A 31 -3.71 -3.43 6.62
CA VAL A 31 -4.21 -3.11 5.27
C VAL A 31 -3.89 -4.25 4.32
N TYR A 32 -4.83 -4.55 3.43
CA TYR A 32 -4.69 -5.55 2.37
C TYR A 32 -4.54 -4.84 1.03
N THR A 33 -3.55 -5.25 0.24
CA THR A 33 -3.21 -4.61 -1.03
C THR A 33 -3.21 -5.61 -2.17
N VAL A 34 -3.40 -5.13 -3.39
CA VAL A 34 -2.97 -5.81 -4.61
C VAL A 34 -1.88 -4.96 -5.25
N GLU A 35 -0.75 -5.59 -5.54
CA GLU A 35 0.44 -4.90 -6.01
C GLU A 35 1.19 -5.71 -7.06
N GLY A 36 1.67 -5.00 -8.09
CA GLY A 36 2.54 -5.55 -9.12
C GLY A 36 3.98 -5.67 -8.63
N ASN A 37 4.86 -6.22 -9.48
CA ASN A 37 6.30 -6.36 -9.18
C ASN A 37 6.60 -7.05 -7.82
N SER A 38 5.68 -7.90 -7.34
CA SER A 38 5.84 -8.65 -6.10
C SER A 38 6.57 -9.96 -6.36
N GLY A 39 7.83 -9.85 -6.80
CA GLY A 39 8.60 -10.96 -7.38
C GLY A 39 8.03 -11.34 -8.76
N ASP A 40 8.11 -10.41 -9.71
CA ASP A 40 7.69 -10.52 -11.11
C ASP A 40 6.23 -10.96 -11.33
N ALA A 41 5.35 -10.67 -10.36
CA ALA A 41 3.95 -11.02 -10.45
C ALA A 41 3.06 -10.02 -9.69
N CYS A 42 1.77 -10.04 -10.03
CA CYS A 42 0.73 -9.38 -9.25
C CYS A 42 0.34 -10.27 -8.06
N LYS A 43 0.42 -9.74 -6.84
CA LYS A 43 0.12 -10.50 -5.62
C LYS A 43 -0.72 -9.68 -4.65
N ILE A 44 -1.50 -10.40 -3.84
CA ILE A 44 -2.16 -9.84 -2.67
C ILE A 44 -1.18 -9.85 -1.50
N LYS A 45 -1.05 -8.72 -0.82
CA LYS A 45 -0.13 -8.52 0.29
C LYS A 45 -0.86 -7.89 1.47
N SER A 46 -0.26 -7.97 2.65
CA SER A 46 -0.82 -7.33 3.85
C SER A 46 0.27 -6.77 4.73
N TYR A 47 0.02 -5.57 5.25
CA TYR A 47 0.96 -4.82 6.06
C TYR A 47 0.28 -4.37 7.35
N ASP A 48 1.05 -4.27 8.42
CA ASP A 48 0.58 -3.58 9.63
C ASP A 48 0.24 -2.13 9.29
N LEU A 49 -0.82 -1.57 9.89
CA LEU A 49 -1.22 -0.19 9.66
C LEU A 49 -0.15 0.82 10.09
N ASN A 50 0.76 0.43 10.99
CA ASN A 50 1.90 1.23 11.44
C ASN A 50 3.21 0.80 10.77
N TYR A 51 3.17 0.03 9.67
CA TYR A 51 4.37 -0.34 8.95
C TYR A 51 5.09 0.92 8.46
N GLN A 52 6.30 1.14 8.95
CA GLN A 52 7.05 2.39 8.78
C GLN A 52 7.26 2.80 7.31
N CYS A 53 7.31 1.83 6.41
CA CYS A 53 7.48 2.10 4.98
C CYS A 53 6.18 2.46 4.28
N ILE A 54 5.01 2.45 4.95
CA ILE A 54 3.80 3.03 4.40
C ILE A 54 3.97 4.55 4.43
N LYS A 55 4.16 5.12 3.25
CA LYS A 55 4.32 6.57 3.08
C LYS A 55 2.99 7.30 3.21
N GLY A 56 1.93 6.71 2.70
CA GLY A 56 0.60 7.29 2.74
C GLY A 56 -0.36 6.69 1.73
N TYR A 57 -1.54 7.30 1.65
CA TYR A 57 -2.66 6.85 0.82
C TYR A 57 -3.13 7.98 -0.11
N GLY A 58 -3.41 7.64 -1.37
CA GLY A 58 -4.04 8.53 -2.34
C GLY A 58 -5.54 8.23 -2.43
N LEU A 59 -6.37 9.18 -2.01
CA LEU A 59 -7.83 9.08 -2.13
C LEU A 59 -8.25 9.09 -3.60
N MET A 60 -8.94 8.05 -4.03
CA MET A 60 -9.58 8.01 -5.34
C MET A 60 -10.96 8.66 -5.23
N ASN A 61 -11.04 9.96 -5.49
CA ASN A 61 -12.29 10.70 -5.57
C ASN A 61 -12.83 10.60 -7.00
N TRP A 62 -13.71 9.62 -7.24
CA TRP A 62 -14.36 9.37 -8.52
C TRP A 62 -15.87 9.63 -8.43
#